data_AF-A0A955JX32-F1
#
_entry.id   AF-A0A955JX32-F1
#
_cell.length_a   1.000
_cell.length_b   1.000
_cell.length_c   1.000
_cell.angle_alpha   90.00
_cell.angle_beta   90.00
_cell.angle_gamma   90.00
#
_symmetry.space_group_name_H-M   'P 1'
#
loop_
_entity.id
_entity.type
_entity.pdbx_description
1 polymer ?
#
loop_
_entity_poly.entity_id
_entity_poly.type
_entity_poly.pdbx_seq_one_letter_code
_entity_poly.pdbx_strand_id
1 'polypeptide(L)'
;VRIANIDRSALTVDASSGANLPDLMFQALERLPNLSTGRAAFYMDRGITTKLRQQSTYGVKSSTLTSQNLGGTMVTSFHEVPIRRVDAMSADEARVV
;
A
#
# COMPACT_ATOMS: atom_id res chain seq x y z
N VAL A 1 -9.10 8.55 4.42
CA VAL A 1 -7.91 9.29 3.94
C VAL A 1 -7.65 8.91 2.48
N ARG A 2 -7.36 9.86 1.59
CA ARG A 2 -7.00 9.61 0.18
C ARG A 2 -5.53 9.92 -0.03
N ILE A 3 -4.82 9.05 -0.74
CA ILE A 3 -3.44 9.29 -1.22
C ILE A 3 -3.56 9.52 -2.73
N ALA A 4 -3.42 10.78 -3.17
CA ALA A 4 -3.58 11.17 -4.57
C ALA A 4 -2.22 11.37 -5.26
N ASN A 5 -2.23 11.54 -6.58
CA ASN A 5 -1.07 11.92 -7.40
C ASN A 5 0.10 10.92 -7.35
N ILE A 6 -0.21 9.62 -7.31
CA ILE A 6 0.81 8.57 -7.43
C ILE A 6 1.08 8.31 -8.91
N ASP A 7 2.27 8.68 -9.39
CA ASP A 7 2.72 8.34 -10.74
C ASP A 7 3.15 6.87 -10.80
N ARG A 8 2.42 6.05 -11.57
CA ARG A 8 2.72 4.63 -11.72
C ARG A 8 4.01 4.35 -12.49
N SER A 9 4.39 5.25 -13.39
CA SER A 9 5.57 5.06 -14.24
C SER A 9 6.86 5.26 -13.45
N ALA A 10 6.82 6.15 -12.46
CA ALA A 10 7.94 6.45 -11.57
C ALA A 10 8.09 5.46 -10.40
N LEU A 11 7.15 4.52 -10.19
CA LEU A 11 7.19 3.58 -9.06
C LEU A 11 8.24 2.47 -9.24
N THR A 12 9.31 2.56 -8.46
CA THR A 12 10.34 1.50 -8.39
C THR A 12 10.16 0.56 -7.20
N VAL A 13 10.81 -0.60 -7.29
CA VAL A 13 10.75 -1.66 -6.25
C VAL A 13 11.52 -1.28 -5.01
N ASP A 14 12.60 -0.50 -5.16
CA ASP A 14 13.45 -0.01 -4.10
C ASP A 14 12.96 1.31 -3.48
N ALA A 15 11.86 1.87 -3.99
CA ALA A 15 11.35 3.19 -3.61
C ALA A 15 12.41 4.32 -3.70
N SER A 16 13.44 4.12 -4.53
CA SER A 16 14.51 5.10 -4.77
C SER A 16 14.04 6.25 -5.66
N SER A 17 13.05 5.99 -6.53
CA SER A 17 12.35 7.02 -7.26
C SER A 17 10.83 6.85 -7.17
N GLY A 18 10.12 7.98 -7.29
CA GLY A 18 8.67 8.04 -7.17
C GLY A 18 8.18 7.98 -5.72
N ALA A 19 6.98 7.43 -5.53
CA ALA A 19 6.32 7.39 -4.23
C ALA A 19 6.69 6.13 -3.43
N ASN A 20 6.97 6.29 -2.14
CA ASN A 20 7.12 5.20 -1.18
C ASN A 20 5.74 4.83 -0.61
N LEU A 21 5.17 3.71 -1.09
CA LEU A 21 3.78 3.34 -0.74
C LEU A 21 3.61 2.96 0.74
N PRO A 22 4.49 2.13 1.36
CA PRO A 22 4.42 1.85 2.79
C PRO A 22 4.40 3.11 3.68
N ASP A 23 5.29 4.07 3.43
CA ASP A 23 5.38 5.29 4.23
C ASP A 23 4.12 6.16 4.11
N LEU A 24 3.61 6.34 2.88
CA LEU A 24 2.36 7.05 2.66
C LEU A 24 1.16 6.36 3.33
N MET A 25 1.16 5.03 3.43
CA MET A 25 0.14 4.28 4.16
C MET A 25 0.24 4.48 5.68
N PHE A 26 1.45 4.55 6.24
CA PHE A 26 1.66 4.91 7.65
C PHE A 26 1.11 6.30 7.96
N GLN A 27 1.49 7.30 7.17
CA GLN A 27 0.99 8.67 7.33
C GLN A 27 -0.53 8.73 7.19
N ALA A 28 -1.11 7.90 6.31
CA ALA A 28 -2.56 7.83 6.15
C ALA A 28 -3.27 7.19 7.35
N LEU A 29 -2.65 6.23 8.04
CA LEU A 29 -3.18 5.67 9.28
C LEU A 29 -3.11 6.69 10.42
N GLU A 30 -2.01 7.42 10.54
CA GLU A 30 -1.82 8.41 11.61
C GLU A 30 -2.80 9.59 11.50
N ARG A 31 -3.26 9.90 10.28
CA ARG A 31 -4.32 10.90 10.05
C ARG A 31 -5.69 10.45 10.54
N LEU A 32 -5.89 9.16 10.82
CA LEU A 32 -7.17 8.66 11.32
C LEU A 32 -7.20 8.79 12.86
N PRO A 33 -8.17 9.52 13.43
CA PRO A 33 -8.20 9.75 14.88
C PRO A 33 -8.55 8.50 15.69
N ASN A 34 -9.26 7.54 15.10
CA ASN A 34 -9.57 6.28 15.75
C ASN A 34 -9.84 5.18 14.70
N LEU A 35 -9.14 4.06 14.82
CA LEU A 35 -9.30 2.88 13.95
C LEU A 35 -10.42 1.93 14.43
N SER A 36 -10.87 2.10 15.69
CA SER A 36 -11.88 1.25 16.36
C SER A 36 -13.32 1.63 16.01
N THR A 37 -13.56 2.89 15.60
CA THR A 37 -14.87 3.35 15.13
C THR A 37 -15.12 2.90 13.68
N GLY A 38 -15.36 1.60 13.49
CA GLY A 38 -15.79 1.02 12.22
C GLY A 38 -14.86 -0.06 11.66
N ARG A 39 -15.06 -0.40 10.38
CA ARG A 39 -14.22 -1.37 9.64
C ARG A 39 -13.37 -0.63 8.63
N ALA A 40 -12.17 -0.22 9.05
CA ALA A 40 -11.20 0.38 8.15
C ALA A 40 -10.79 -0.63 7.05
N ALA A 41 -10.61 -0.15 5.82
CA ALA A 41 -10.09 -0.95 4.72
C ALA A 41 -9.36 -0.05 3.72
N PHE A 42 -8.24 -0.53 3.18
CA PHE A 42 -7.57 0.09 2.05
C PHE A 42 -8.19 -0.41 0.74
N TYR A 43 -8.44 0.50 -0.19
CA TYR A 43 -8.91 0.18 -1.53
C TYR A 43 -7.87 0.63 -2.55
N MET A 44 -7.39 -0.30 -3.38
CA MET A 44 -6.33 -0.02 -4.36
C MET A 44 -6.50 -0.87 -5.62
N ASP A 45 -5.99 -0.36 -6.74
CA ASP A 45 -5.92 -1.10 -8.01
C ASP A 45 -4.86 -2.22 -7.96
N ARG A 46 -5.00 -3.19 -8.87
CA ARG A 46 -4.08 -4.33 -9.05
C ARG A 46 -2.62 -3.89 -9.24
N GLY A 47 -2.36 -2.83 -10.00
CA GLY A 47 -1.00 -2.35 -10.26
C GLY A 47 -0.32 -1.84 -8.99
N ILE A 48 -1.02 -1.01 -8.22
CA ILE A 48 -0.55 -0.46 -6.95
C ILE A 48 -0.38 -1.56 -5.89
N THR A 49 -1.33 -2.50 -5.83
CA THR A 49 -1.23 -3.67 -4.93
C THR A 49 0.04 -4.48 -5.19
N THR A 50 0.39 -4.66 -6.47
CA THR A 50 1.59 -5.41 -6.87
C THR A 50 2.86 -4.67 -6.49
N LYS A 51 2.92 -3.36 -6.74
CA LYS A 51 4.07 -2.51 -6.38
C LYS A 51 4.27 -2.40 -4.88
N LEU A 52 3.19 -2.28 -4.10
CA LEU A 52 3.23 -2.27 -2.64
C LEU A 52 3.90 -3.54 -2.09
N ARG A 53 3.52 -4.72 -2.62
CA ARG A 53 4.13 -5.99 -2.24
C ARG A 53 5.61 -6.08 -2.61
N GLN A 54 5.97 -5.53 -3.76
CA GLN A 54 7.37 -5.49 -4.20
C GLN A 54 8.22 -4.58 -3.29
N GLN A 55 7.72 -3.38 -2.98
CA GLN A 55 8.40 -2.43 -2.08
C GLN A 55 8.50 -2.96 -0.65
N SER A 56 7.44 -3.58 -0.11
CA SER A 56 7.48 -4.17 1.23
C SER A 56 8.49 -5.33 1.31
N THR A 57 8.54 -6.18 0.29
CA THR A 57 9.51 -7.29 0.24
C THR A 57 10.94 -6.77 0.13
N TYR A 58 11.16 -5.70 -0.64
CA TYR A 58 12.48 -5.08 -0.77
C TYR A 58 12.95 -4.46 0.55
N GLY A 59 12.10 -3.70 1.26
CA GLY A 59 12.45 -3.09 2.54
C GLY A 59 12.79 -4.10 3.64
N VAL A 60 12.17 -5.29 3.60
CA VAL A 60 12.44 -6.39 4.55
C VAL A 60 13.70 -7.19 4.20
N LYS A 61 14.34 -6.98 3.03
CA LYS A 61 15.57 -7.72 2.64
C LYS A 61 16.71 -7.62 3.67
N SER A 62 16.74 -6.58 4.50
CA SER A 62 17.76 -6.37 5.53
C SER A 62 17.35 -6.81 6.94
N SER A 63 16.14 -7.36 7.13
CA SER A 63 15.65 -7.79 8.44
C SER A 63 15.35 -9.30 8.44
N THR A 64 15.84 -9.99 9.47
CA THR A 64 15.63 -11.43 9.75
C THR A 64 14.18 -11.77 10.12
N LEU A 65 13.24 -10.87 9.86
CA LEU A 65 11.82 -11.10 10.05
C LEU A 65 11.40 -12.06 8.93
N THR A 66 11.39 -13.35 9.25
CA THR A 66 10.89 -14.36 8.32
C THR A 66 9.51 -13.92 7.86
N SER A 67 9.36 -13.80 6.55
CA SER A 67 8.08 -13.63 5.86
C SER A 67 7.25 -14.92 6.01
N GLN A 68 7.05 -15.39 7.24
CA GLN A 68 6.55 -16.71 7.62
C GLN A 68 5.09 -16.94 7.18
N ASN A 69 4.45 -15.93 6.60
CA ASN A 69 3.12 -15.99 5.98
C ASN A 69 3.14 -15.96 4.44
N LEU A 70 4.28 -16.13 3.77
CA LEU A 70 4.32 -16.36 2.31
C LEU A 70 4.02 -17.83 1.99
N GLY A 71 2.79 -18.30 2.25
CA GLY A 71 2.48 -19.73 2.12
C GLY A 71 1.04 -20.20 2.28
N GLY A 72 0.00 -19.38 2.05
CA GLY A 72 -1.36 -19.95 1.93
C GLY A 72 -2.56 -19.01 1.99
N THR A 73 -2.42 -17.83 2.58
CA THR A 73 -3.41 -16.75 2.47
C THR A 73 -2.65 -15.46 2.28
N MET A 74 -2.74 -14.89 1.08
CA MET A 74 -2.03 -13.67 0.70
C MET A 74 -2.18 -12.61 1.78
N VAL A 75 -1.06 -12.02 2.23
CA VAL A 75 -1.05 -10.89 3.16
C VAL A 75 -1.91 -9.78 2.56
N THR A 76 -3.14 -9.68 3.05
CA THR A 76 -4.16 -8.69 2.68
C THR A 76 -4.46 -7.79 3.86
N SER A 77 -3.52 -7.60 4.80
CA SER A 77 -3.66 -6.61 5.86
C SER A 77 -2.35 -5.84 6.05
N PHE A 78 -2.49 -4.53 6.28
CA PHE A 78 -1.40 -3.63 6.64
C PHE A 78 -1.77 -3.01 7.98
N HIS A 79 -0.98 -3.26 9.03
CA HIS A 79 -1.32 -2.85 10.40
C HIS A 79 -2.74 -3.26 10.81
N GLU A 80 -3.07 -4.54 10.60
CA GLU A 80 -4.39 -5.12 10.88
C GLU A 80 -5.55 -4.57 10.03
N VAL A 81 -5.30 -3.59 9.16
CA VAL A 81 -6.30 -3.04 8.23
C VAL A 81 -6.32 -3.84 6.93
N PRO A 82 -7.46 -4.41 6.52
CA PRO A 82 -7.56 -5.19 5.30
C PRO A 82 -7.35 -4.35 4.03
N ILE A 83 -6.60 -4.90 3.08
CA ILE A 83 -6.39 -4.39 1.72
C ILE A 83 -7.37 -5.09 0.78
N ARG A 84 -8.20 -4.31 0.10
CA ARG A 84 -9.18 -4.74 -0.89
C ARG A 84 -8.74 -4.27 -2.28
N ARG A 85 -8.67 -5.21 -3.21
CA ARG A 85 -8.41 -4.91 -4.61
C ARG A 85 -9.69 -4.44 -5.29
N VAL A 86 -9.62 -3.34 -6.03
CA VAL A 86 -10.75 -2.78 -6.79
C VAL A 86 -10.30 -2.51 -8.21
N ASP A 87 -10.75 -3.35 -9.15
CA ASP A 87 -10.44 -3.20 -10.59
C ASP A 87 -11.29 -2.10 -11.27
N ALA A 88 -12.34 -1.60 -10.62
CA ALA A 88 -13.16 -0.50 -11.12
C ALA A 88 -12.54 0.89 -10.87
N MET A 89 -11.41 0.96 -10.17
CA MET A 89 -10.74 2.22 -9.88
C MET A 89 -10.01 2.70 -11.14
N SER A 90 -10.31 3.92 -11.61
CA SER A 90 -9.62 4.47 -12.77
C SER A 90 -8.13 4.54 -12.50
N ALA A 91 -7.34 4.06 -13.45
CA ALA A 91 -5.90 4.17 -13.36
C ALA A 91 -5.50 5.65 -13.46
N ASP A 92 -6.03 6.35 -14.45
CA ASP A 92 -5.60 7.70 -14.78
C ASP A 92 -6.60 8.69 -14.21
N GLU A 93 -6.19 9.38 -13.16
CA GLU A 93 -6.93 10.48 -12.54
C GLU A 93 -6.23 11.81 -12.81
N ALA A 94 -6.99 12.89 -12.97
CA ALA A 94 -6.42 14.22 -13.08
C ALA A 94 -5.67 14.59 -11.79
N ARG A 95 -4.52 15.24 -11.94
CA ARG A 95 -3.71 15.70 -10.80
C ARG A 95 -4.54 16.63 -9.92
N VAL A 96 -4.58 16.34 -8.62
CA VAL A 96 -5.21 17.18 -7.61
C VAL A 96 -4.18 18.21 -7.12
N VAL A 97 -4.56 19.49 -7.05
CA VAL A 97 -3.70 20.63 -6.62
C VAL A 97 -4.17 21.15 -5.27
#